data_AF-A0A955LVT1-F1
#
_entry.id   AF-A0A955LVT1-F1
#
_cell.length_a   1.000
_cell.length_b   1.000
_cell.length_c   1.000
_cell.angle_alpha   90.00
_cell.angle_beta   90.00
_cell.angle_gamma   90.00
#
_symmetry.space_group_name_H-M   'P 1'
#
loop_
_entity.id
_entity.type
_entity.pdbx_description
1 polymer ?
#
loop_
_entity_poly.entity_id
_entity_poly.type
_entity_poly.pdbx_seq_one_letter_code
_entity_poly.pdbx_strand_id
1 'polypeptide(L)'
;MNLIAIAVLDEYGEMVCDADVRLSITYLPQGRRSGVTRTTALTTKDGHIQINPECYLKEKTNKPDYQTTFTTEEVGIYEVTLTATTNNGTFSVDDRFEVQDRIPFQIERTTATRIFPKEDYPVQISVSVQEDFKGTVIEKVPESFILSDAYLIDTSSMNQTFSLNDSGGESMSTTLTDPIKREPHRIYEASDLKLMEWDVDWKKGETYVIHYTYDAKNFSPAFYSLGPLTLSKKDIQTYYQEARQWSIAVDAIGDIGHWRDSIGGQIPGTTFAAFEFDQQIRNDGIYSRPNNSTIQLDEAGSYLIISTIRGVDNSNGRYNAQARVALTSGSGSLFTSYYTGYSRDASEDTSWFRAVGVVLNATANTQVQVQRRRDTDAPTSGSVAGESDVQVVRINPDNYGLYAMGATSGSVGGTTPNTMDVTAVTVESSTSAIEGNTSTDTITVKGDNKRYLTAWSVSGDTGGSRTQRIGHLEYNGTDALDTRSYCYQRNGTNEYCGIGSMDLIETSTADVGIQVEVFRGPGVAADNGGADVDGSFDLDGNGQIIVLELPDYVEVFKSHDSIGLQNITSAATLNAMRD
;
A
#
# COMPACT_ATOMS: atom_id res chain seq x y z
N MET A 1 -11.73 -35.49 -15.76
CA MET A 1 -11.27 -34.33 -16.54
C MET A 1 -11.23 -33.17 -15.57
N ASN A 2 -10.05 -32.65 -15.27
CA ASN A 2 -9.87 -31.70 -14.17
C ASN A 2 -9.58 -30.33 -14.76
N LEU A 3 -10.29 -29.31 -14.27
CA LEU A 3 -10.05 -27.92 -14.62
C LEU A 3 -8.72 -27.46 -14.01
N ILE A 4 -7.91 -26.76 -14.80
CA ILE A 4 -6.71 -26.08 -14.35
C ILE A 4 -6.97 -24.59 -14.57
N ALA A 5 -7.05 -23.86 -13.48
CA ALA A 5 -7.24 -22.42 -13.43
C ALA A 5 -5.87 -21.74 -13.33
N ILE A 6 -5.65 -20.70 -14.14
CA ILE A 6 -4.38 -20.00 -14.26
C ILE A 6 -4.66 -18.49 -14.28
N ALA A 7 -3.82 -17.71 -13.59
CA ALA A 7 -3.73 -16.27 -13.76
C ALA A 7 -2.27 -15.90 -14.07
N VAL A 8 -2.10 -14.82 -14.84
CA VAL A 8 -0.80 -14.22 -15.12
C VAL A 8 -0.93 -12.74 -14.83
N LEU A 9 -0.05 -12.22 -13.98
CA LEU A 9 -0.01 -10.83 -13.58
C LEU A 9 1.40 -10.28 -13.78
N ASP A 10 1.52 -8.98 -13.98
CA ASP A 10 2.80 -8.28 -14.05
C ASP A 10 3.32 -7.91 -12.65
N GLU A 11 4.47 -7.24 -12.59
CA GLU A 11 5.10 -6.81 -11.36
C GLU A 11 4.30 -5.77 -10.55
N TYR A 12 3.26 -5.17 -11.12
CA TYR A 12 2.35 -4.24 -10.43
C TYR A 12 1.07 -4.93 -9.96
N GLY A 13 0.92 -6.22 -10.28
CA GLY A 13 -0.26 -7.03 -10.02
C GLY A 13 -1.31 -6.95 -11.12
N GLU A 14 -1.07 -6.23 -12.22
CA GLU A 14 -2.05 -6.09 -13.30
C GLU A 14 -2.13 -7.37 -14.15
N MET A 15 -3.34 -7.77 -14.57
CA MET A 15 -3.53 -8.97 -15.38
C MET A 15 -2.84 -8.84 -16.74
N VAL A 16 -2.05 -9.84 -17.10
CA VAL A 16 -1.46 -9.98 -18.43
C VAL A 16 -2.29 -10.97 -19.21
N CYS A 17 -3.22 -10.48 -20.02
CA CYS A 17 -4.20 -11.30 -20.75
C CYS A 17 -3.74 -11.77 -22.14
N ASP A 18 -2.58 -11.32 -22.60
CA ASP A 18 -1.97 -11.68 -23.88
C ASP A 18 -0.66 -12.49 -23.71
N ALA A 19 -0.43 -13.06 -22.52
CA ALA A 19 0.75 -13.85 -22.24
C ALA A 19 0.79 -15.15 -23.08
N ASP A 20 2.00 -15.52 -23.52
CA ASP A 20 2.25 -16.85 -24.07
C ASP A 20 2.41 -17.83 -22.92
N VAL A 21 1.32 -18.52 -22.59
CA VAL A 21 1.25 -19.47 -21.48
C VAL A 21 1.44 -20.89 -21.99
N ARG A 22 2.31 -21.64 -21.33
CA ARG A 22 2.61 -23.04 -21.59
C ARG A 22 2.54 -23.85 -20.31
N LEU A 23 1.72 -24.89 -20.30
CA LEU A 23 1.64 -25.87 -19.23
C LEU A 23 2.26 -27.18 -19.72
N SER A 24 3.39 -27.57 -19.12
CA SER A 24 4.09 -28.84 -19.40
C SER A 24 3.78 -29.83 -18.30
N ILE A 25 3.19 -30.98 -18.64
CA ILE A 25 2.78 -32.02 -17.69
C ILE A 25 3.55 -33.29 -18.03
N THR A 26 4.46 -33.70 -17.14
CA THR A 26 5.31 -34.88 -17.28
C THR A 26 4.86 -35.99 -16.34
N TYR A 27 4.41 -37.11 -16.91
CA TYR A 27 4.11 -38.33 -16.17
C TYR A 27 5.39 -39.10 -15.84
N LEU A 28 5.58 -39.36 -14.55
CA LEU A 28 6.62 -40.19 -13.97
C LEU A 28 6.01 -41.51 -13.45
N PRO A 29 6.27 -42.64 -14.12
CA PRO A 29 5.73 -43.93 -13.70
C PRO A 29 6.31 -44.37 -12.36
N GLN A 30 5.47 -44.91 -11.47
CA GLN A 30 5.90 -45.51 -10.20
C GLN A 30 5.88 -47.05 -10.24
N GLY A 31 6.89 -47.67 -9.63
CA GLY A 31 6.97 -49.13 -9.41
C GLY A 31 7.97 -49.89 -10.31
N ARG A 32 8.08 -51.22 -10.11
CA ARG A 32 9.04 -52.12 -10.81
C ARG A 32 8.75 -52.37 -12.30
N ARG A 33 7.74 -51.71 -12.88
CA ARG A 33 7.47 -51.77 -14.32
C ARG A 33 8.08 -50.54 -14.96
N SER A 34 9.01 -50.77 -15.88
CA SER A 34 9.67 -49.74 -16.69
C SER A 34 8.63 -49.02 -17.57
N GLY A 35 7.92 -48.04 -17.00
CA GLY A 35 7.02 -47.17 -17.74
C GLY A 35 7.83 -46.15 -18.56
N VAL A 36 7.21 -45.61 -19.61
CA VAL A 36 7.81 -44.56 -20.43
C VAL A 36 7.35 -43.21 -19.87
N THR A 37 8.30 -42.35 -19.52
CA THR A 37 8.02 -40.93 -19.20
C THR A 37 7.37 -40.26 -20.39
N ARG A 38 6.25 -39.57 -20.17
CA ARG A 38 5.50 -38.85 -21.22
C ARG A 38 5.29 -37.42 -20.79
N THR A 39 5.55 -36.49 -21.70
CA THR A 39 5.29 -35.06 -21.48
C THR A 39 4.23 -34.59 -22.45
N THR A 40 3.18 -33.96 -21.91
CA THR A 40 2.14 -33.26 -22.67
C THR A 40 2.33 -31.76 -22.47
N ALA A 41 2.26 -30.98 -23.55
CA ALA A 41 2.29 -29.52 -23.47
C ALA A 41 0.95 -28.96 -23.96
N LEU A 42 0.37 -28.06 -23.18
CA LEU A 42 -0.83 -27.28 -23.54
C LEU A 42 -0.41 -25.81 -23.60
N THR A 43 -0.81 -25.07 -24.64
CA THR A 43 -0.41 -23.66 -24.78
C THR A 43 -1.56 -22.76 -25.19
N THR A 44 -1.41 -21.45 -25.02
CA THR A 44 -2.33 -20.47 -25.62
C THR A 44 -2.20 -20.46 -27.15
N LYS A 45 -0.99 -20.67 -27.69
CA LYS A 45 -0.70 -20.71 -29.13
C LYS A 45 -1.39 -21.84 -29.89
N ASP A 46 -1.49 -23.02 -29.28
CA ASP A 46 -2.18 -24.17 -29.88
C ASP A 46 -3.68 -24.23 -29.51
N GLY A 47 -4.17 -23.27 -28.72
CA GLY A 47 -5.57 -23.16 -28.32
C GLY A 47 -6.02 -24.14 -27.24
N HIS A 48 -5.12 -24.94 -26.65
CA HIS A 48 -5.48 -25.84 -25.54
C HIS A 48 -5.58 -25.11 -24.20
N ILE A 49 -4.93 -23.94 -24.05
CA ILE A 49 -5.18 -23.00 -22.96
C ILE A 49 -6.06 -21.87 -23.51
N GLN A 50 -7.24 -21.72 -22.92
CA GLN A 50 -8.22 -20.69 -23.29
C GLN A 50 -8.04 -19.47 -22.39
N ILE A 51 -8.11 -18.28 -23.00
CA ILE A 51 -8.16 -17.00 -22.30
C ILE A 51 -9.63 -16.63 -22.12
N ASN A 52 -10.07 -16.43 -20.88
CA ASN A 52 -11.43 -15.99 -20.61
C ASN A 52 -11.54 -14.47 -20.87
N PRO A 53 -12.60 -13.98 -21.56
CA PRO A 53 -12.76 -12.55 -21.85
C PRO A 53 -12.72 -11.66 -20.61
N GLU A 54 -13.15 -12.19 -19.46
CA GLU A 54 -13.12 -11.52 -18.16
C GLU A 54 -11.70 -11.13 -17.72
N CYS A 55 -10.65 -11.74 -18.28
CA CYS A 55 -9.28 -11.27 -18.06
C CYS A 55 -9.11 -9.81 -18.49
N TYR A 56 -9.68 -9.42 -19.63
CA TYR A 56 -9.57 -8.04 -20.16
C TYR A 56 -10.49 -7.03 -19.46
N LEU A 57 -11.28 -7.50 -18.48
CA LEU A 57 -12.26 -6.69 -17.76
C LEU A 57 -11.77 -6.41 -16.35
N LYS A 58 -11.79 -5.13 -15.99
CA LYS A 58 -11.53 -4.63 -14.63
C LYS A 58 -12.81 -4.74 -13.78
N GLU A 59 -13.33 -5.96 -13.67
CA GLU A 59 -14.58 -6.28 -12.98
C GLU A 59 -14.44 -7.59 -12.19
N LYS A 60 -15.31 -7.76 -11.19
CA LYS A 60 -15.33 -8.95 -10.34
C LYS A 60 -15.65 -10.20 -11.16
N THR A 61 -14.79 -11.22 -11.05
CA THR A 61 -15.00 -12.52 -11.71
C THR A 61 -14.52 -13.67 -10.83
N ASN A 62 -15.25 -14.78 -10.86
CA ASN A 62 -14.83 -16.07 -10.29
C ASN A 62 -14.30 -17.02 -11.36
N LYS A 63 -14.36 -16.62 -12.64
CA LYS A 63 -13.73 -17.39 -13.72
C LYS A 63 -12.24 -17.06 -13.74
N PRO A 64 -11.38 -18.06 -13.95
CA PRO A 64 -9.95 -17.83 -14.04
C PRO A 64 -9.60 -17.03 -15.29
N ASP A 65 -8.50 -16.30 -15.30
CA ASP A 65 -8.08 -15.52 -16.47
C ASP A 65 -7.72 -16.43 -17.66
N TYR A 66 -7.04 -17.54 -17.34
CA TYR A 66 -6.70 -18.61 -18.26
C TYR A 66 -7.23 -19.94 -17.72
N GLN A 67 -7.70 -20.81 -18.59
CA GLN A 67 -8.16 -22.13 -18.21
C GLN A 67 -7.77 -23.22 -19.21
N THR A 68 -7.58 -24.42 -18.70
CA THR A 68 -7.47 -25.63 -19.52
C THR A 68 -8.03 -26.83 -18.76
N THR A 69 -8.15 -27.96 -19.44
CA THR A 69 -8.53 -29.23 -18.81
C THR A 69 -7.51 -30.29 -19.13
N PHE A 70 -7.15 -31.08 -18.11
CA PHE A 70 -6.28 -32.24 -18.28
C PHE A 70 -6.94 -33.48 -17.70
N THR A 71 -6.76 -34.63 -18.37
CA THR A 71 -7.24 -35.92 -17.89
C THR A 71 -6.05 -36.84 -17.68
N THR A 72 -5.92 -37.37 -16.47
CA THR A 72 -4.90 -38.33 -16.09
C THR A 72 -5.30 -39.73 -16.51
N GLU A 73 -4.40 -40.47 -17.15
CA GLU A 73 -4.68 -41.81 -17.68
C GLU A 73 -4.08 -42.94 -16.82
N GLU A 74 -2.97 -42.66 -16.12
CA GLU A 74 -2.20 -43.67 -15.40
C GLU A 74 -1.97 -43.25 -13.93
N VAL A 75 -1.84 -44.25 -13.05
CA VAL A 75 -1.42 -44.06 -11.65
C VAL A 75 0.07 -43.75 -11.60
N GLY A 76 0.45 -42.71 -10.87
CA GLY A 76 1.84 -42.28 -10.72
C GLY A 76 1.96 -40.79 -10.38
N ILE A 77 3.17 -40.26 -10.50
CA ILE A 77 3.44 -38.84 -10.25
C ILE A 77 3.34 -38.08 -11.56
N TYR A 78 2.72 -36.91 -11.50
CA TYR A 78 2.69 -35.94 -12.59
C TYR A 78 3.39 -34.67 -12.10
N GLU A 79 4.51 -34.34 -12.75
CA GLU A 79 5.19 -33.05 -12.57
C GLU A 79 4.60 -32.04 -13.55
N VAL A 80 4.38 -30.82 -13.08
CA VAL A 80 3.72 -29.76 -13.83
C VAL A 80 4.59 -28.51 -13.78
N THR A 81 4.94 -27.99 -14.95
CA THR A 81 5.63 -26.70 -15.08
C THR A 81 4.72 -25.76 -15.85
N LEU A 82 4.29 -24.68 -15.19
CA LEU A 82 3.58 -23.57 -15.83
C LEU A 82 4.61 -22.48 -16.17
N THR A 83 4.68 -22.10 -17.45
CA THR A 83 5.54 -21.03 -17.95
C THR A 83 4.67 -19.94 -18.57
N ALA A 84 4.92 -18.68 -18.23
CA ALA A 84 4.30 -17.53 -18.86
C ALA A 84 5.38 -16.62 -19.44
N THR A 85 5.24 -16.25 -20.72
CA THR A 85 6.09 -15.24 -21.36
C THR A 85 5.27 -13.99 -21.63
N THR A 86 5.73 -12.87 -21.07
CA THR A 86 5.15 -11.54 -21.20
C THR A 86 6.18 -10.59 -21.84
N ASN A 87 5.82 -9.32 -22.01
CA ASN A 87 6.78 -8.29 -22.45
C ASN A 87 7.95 -8.10 -21.45
N ASN A 88 7.73 -8.46 -20.18
CA ASN A 88 8.70 -8.27 -19.10
C ASN A 88 9.58 -9.52 -18.86
N GLY A 89 9.41 -10.57 -19.67
CA GLY A 89 10.26 -11.76 -19.64
C GLY A 89 9.48 -13.07 -19.53
N THR A 90 10.19 -14.13 -19.18
CA THR A 90 9.62 -15.47 -19.02
C THR A 90 9.78 -15.93 -17.57
N PHE A 91 8.66 -16.30 -16.95
CA PHE A 91 8.59 -16.80 -15.58
C PHE A 91 8.03 -18.22 -15.56
N SER A 92 8.35 -19.01 -14.54
CA SER A 92 7.85 -20.37 -14.41
C SER A 92 7.62 -20.78 -12.96
N VAL A 93 6.61 -21.62 -12.75
CA VAL A 93 6.27 -22.25 -11.47
C VAL A 93 6.16 -23.76 -11.69
N ASP A 94 6.80 -24.51 -10.81
CA ASP A 94 6.76 -25.97 -10.80
C ASP A 94 5.84 -26.48 -9.68
N ASP A 95 5.06 -27.51 -9.97
CA ASP A 95 4.20 -28.24 -9.04
C ASP A 95 4.24 -29.74 -9.36
N ARG A 96 3.70 -30.57 -8.47
CA ARG A 96 3.53 -32.00 -8.70
C ARG A 96 2.29 -32.53 -8.01
N PHE A 97 1.72 -33.58 -8.58
CA PHE A 97 0.60 -34.29 -7.96
C PHE A 97 0.66 -35.78 -8.21
N GLU A 98 0.05 -36.55 -7.31
CA GLU A 98 0.01 -38.00 -7.39
C GLU A 98 -1.39 -38.48 -7.78
N VAL A 99 -1.45 -39.39 -8.74
CA VAL A 99 -2.68 -40.09 -9.14
C VAL A 99 -2.61 -41.50 -8.56
N GLN A 100 -3.63 -41.88 -7.78
CA GLN A 100 -3.73 -43.18 -7.13
C GLN A 100 -5.02 -43.89 -7.55
N ASP A 101 -5.03 -45.22 -7.52
CA ASP A 101 -6.22 -46.04 -7.84
C ASP A 101 -7.40 -45.77 -6.89
N ARG A 102 -7.12 -45.28 -5.66
CA ARG A 102 -8.15 -45.00 -4.67
C ARG A 102 -7.77 -43.79 -3.82
N ILE A 103 -8.49 -42.69 -4.00
CA ILE A 103 -8.38 -41.47 -3.19
C ILE A 103 -9.59 -41.46 -2.24
N PRO A 104 -9.41 -41.45 -0.91
CA PRO A 104 -10.51 -41.56 0.06
C PRO A 104 -11.43 -40.33 0.05
N PHE A 105 -10.89 -39.15 -0.26
CA PHE A 105 -11.65 -37.90 -0.37
C PHE A 105 -11.16 -37.15 -1.60
N GLN A 106 -12.02 -36.93 -2.59
CA GLN A 106 -11.71 -36.09 -3.74
C GLN A 106 -12.19 -34.67 -3.45
N ILE A 107 -11.27 -33.71 -3.49
CA ILE A 107 -11.53 -32.31 -3.16
C ILE A 107 -11.42 -31.48 -4.43
N GLU A 108 -12.44 -30.67 -4.68
CA GLU A 108 -12.50 -29.71 -5.77
C GLU A 108 -12.81 -28.33 -5.21
N ARG A 109 -11.89 -27.38 -5.42
CA ARG A 109 -12.03 -26.00 -4.97
C ARG A 109 -12.33 -25.09 -6.16
N THR A 110 -13.22 -24.14 -5.96
CA THR A 110 -13.55 -23.09 -6.93
C THR A 110 -13.58 -21.75 -6.20
N THR A 111 -12.74 -20.82 -6.66
CA THR A 111 -12.67 -19.42 -6.22
C THR A 111 -11.95 -18.62 -7.30
N ALA A 112 -11.91 -17.30 -7.16
CA ALA A 112 -11.18 -16.44 -8.07
C ALA A 112 -9.66 -16.76 -8.09
N THR A 113 -9.02 -16.59 -9.24
CA THR A 113 -7.56 -16.68 -9.40
C THR A 113 -6.86 -15.34 -9.12
N ARG A 114 -7.63 -14.24 -9.17
CA ARG A 114 -7.20 -12.88 -8.84
C ARG A 114 -8.25 -12.14 -8.03
N ILE A 115 -7.84 -11.17 -7.22
CA ILE A 115 -8.71 -10.25 -6.49
C ILE A 115 -8.68 -8.88 -7.18
N PHE A 116 -9.72 -8.61 -7.97
CA PHE A 116 -9.99 -7.31 -8.58
C PHE A 116 -11.46 -7.19 -9.04
N PRO A 117 -12.17 -6.10 -8.74
CA PRO A 117 -11.78 -5.00 -7.85
C PRO A 117 -11.81 -5.47 -6.37
N LYS A 118 -11.50 -4.58 -5.43
CA LYS A 118 -11.68 -4.84 -4.00
C LYS A 118 -13.16 -5.13 -3.71
N GLU A 119 -13.46 -6.39 -3.45
CA GLU A 119 -14.79 -6.94 -3.26
C GLU A 119 -14.69 -8.23 -2.43
N ASP A 120 -15.82 -8.70 -1.91
CA ASP A 120 -15.96 -9.99 -1.26
C ASP A 120 -15.94 -11.14 -2.28
N TYR A 121 -15.05 -12.13 -2.14
CA TYR A 121 -14.93 -13.27 -3.05
C TYR A 121 -15.39 -14.59 -2.42
N PRO A 122 -16.25 -15.37 -3.11
CA PRO A 122 -16.71 -16.65 -2.61
C PRO A 122 -15.72 -17.78 -2.90
N VAL A 123 -15.59 -18.68 -1.94
CA VAL A 123 -14.94 -19.97 -2.08
C VAL A 123 -15.98 -21.07 -1.96
N GLN A 124 -15.88 -22.05 -2.86
CA GLN A 124 -16.64 -23.28 -2.79
C GLN A 124 -15.68 -24.48 -2.82
N ILE A 125 -15.83 -25.39 -1.87
CA ILE A 125 -15.06 -26.63 -1.80
C ILE A 125 -16.02 -27.81 -1.82
N SER A 126 -15.98 -28.60 -2.90
CA SER A 126 -16.76 -29.83 -3.03
C SER A 126 -15.89 -31.01 -2.61
N VAL A 127 -16.41 -31.87 -1.71
CA VAL A 127 -15.71 -33.05 -1.20
C VAL A 127 -16.52 -34.30 -1.52
N SER A 128 -16.01 -35.14 -2.42
CA SER A 128 -16.61 -36.44 -2.77
C SER A 128 -15.97 -37.56 -1.96
N VAL A 129 -16.79 -38.33 -1.24
CA VAL A 129 -16.33 -39.23 -0.17
C VAL A 129 -16.33 -40.69 -0.61
N GLN A 130 -15.20 -41.39 -0.50
CA GLN A 130 -15.04 -42.80 -0.90
C GLN A 130 -14.93 -43.79 0.28
N GLU A 131 -14.94 -43.27 1.51
CA GLU A 131 -15.01 -44.03 2.76
C GLU A 131 -15.70 -43.22 3.86
N ASP A 132 -16.38 -43.90 4.78
CA ASP A 132 -17.05 -43.22 5.90
C ASP A 132 -16.03 -42.45 6.74
N PHE A 133 -16.36 -41.21 7.09
CA PHE A 133 -15.51 -40.32 7.87
C PHE A 133 -16.28 -39.63 8.98
N LYS A 134 -15.79 -39.79 10.21
CA LYS A 134 -16.27 -39.04 11.37
C LYS A 134 -15.11 -38.36 12.04
N GLY A 135 -15.18 -37.04 12.17
CA GLY A 135 -14.08 -36.22 12.64
C GLY A 135 -14.33 -34.75 12.36
N THR A 136 -13.24 -33.99 12.30
CA THR A 136 -13.28 -32.54 12.10
C THR A 136 -12.65 -32.19 10.76
N VAL A 137 -13.27 -31.26 10.04
CA VAL A 137 -12.78 -30.69 8.79
C VAL A 137 -12.29 -29.28 9.07
N ILE A 138 -11.10 -28.95 8.60
CA ILE A 138 -10.37 -27.72 8.92
C ILE A 138 -9.97 -27.04 7.61
N GLU A 139 -10.47 -25.82 7.40
CA GLU A 139 -10.06 -24.94 6.31
C GLU A 139 -9.16 -23.82 6.84
N LYS A 140 -8.16 -23.41 6.05
CA LYS A 140 -7.16 -22.41 6.42
C LYS A 140 -7.14 -21.27 5.42
N VAL A 141 -7.11 -20.05 5.93
CA VAL A 141 -6.98 -18.81 5.14
C VAL A 141 -5.97 -17.88 5.83
N PRO A 142 -5.43 -16.86 5.16
CA PRO A 142 -4.59 -15.85 5.81
C PRO A 142 -5.30 -15.17 6.99
N GLU A 143 -4.57 -14.88 8.08
CA GLU A 143 -5.12 -14.22 9.27
C GLU A 143 -5.80 -12.87 8.97
N SER A 144 -5.25 -12.17 7.98
CA SER A 144 -5.73 -10.87 7.51
C SER A 144 -7.09 -10.89 6.80
N PHE A 145 -7.62 -12.06 6.39
CA PHE A 145 -8.87 -12.14 5.63
C PHE A 145 -10.07 -11.94 6.54
N ILE A 146 -11.02 -11.09 6.14
CA ILE A 146 -12.31 -10.96 6.82
C ILE A 146 -13.25 -12.00 6.22
N LEU A 147 -13.86 -12.84 7.06
CA LEU A 147 -14.68 -13.96 6.62
C LEU A 147 -16.17 -13.68 6.85
N SER A 148 -16.99 -14.08 5.88
CA SER A 148 -18.45 -14.03 5.94
C SER A 148 -19.06 -15.28 5.30
N ASP A 149 -20.34 -15.55 5.57
CA ASP A 149 -21.13 -16.64 4.95
C ASP A 149 -20.46 -18.04 4.97
N ALA A 150 -19.78 -18.40 6.05
CA ALA A 150 -19.05 -19.67 6.16
C ALA A 150 -19.98 -20.83 6.59
N TYR A 151 -20.28 -21.78 5.71
CA TYR A 151 -21.14 -22.92 6.02
C TYR A 151 -20.81 -24.20 5.24
N LEU A 152 -21.27 -25.34 5.74
CA LEU A 152 -21.22 -26.65 5.09
C LEU A 152 -22.63 -27.13 4.72
N ILE A 153 -22.79 -27.69 3.52
CA ILE A 153 -24.02 -28.33 3.01
C ILE A 153 -23.77 -29.80 2.70
N ASP A 154 -24.72 -30.65 3.09
CA ASP A 154 -24.83 -32.03 2.64
C ASP A 154 -25.74 -32.12 1.41
N THR A 155 -25.17 -32.45 0.24
CA THR A 155 -25.92 -32.49 -1.02
C THR A 155 -26.87 -33.68 -1.13
N SER A 156 -26.70 -34.72 -0.32
CA SER A 156 -27.62 -35.88 -0.28
C SER A 156 -29.03 -35.49 0.21
N SER A 157 -29.12 -34.42 1.00
CA SER A 157 -30.38 -33.85 1.48
C SER A 157 -31.22 -33.20 0.36
N MET A 158 -30.64 -32.98 -0.83
CA MET A 158 -31.32 -32.33 -1.96
C MET A 158 -32.29 -33.24 -2.73
N ASN A 159 -32.29 -34.57 -2.51
CA ASN A 159 -33.00 -35.55 -3.34
C ASN A 159 -34.16 -36.32 -2.67
N GLN A 160 -34.76 -35.85 -1.57
CA GLN A 160 -35.97 -36.50 -1.04
C GLN A 160 -37.20 -36.21 -1.94
N THR A 161 -37.43 -37.08 -2.93
CA THR A 161 -38.72 -37.20 -3.63
C THR A 161 -39.65 -38.07 -2.80
N PHE A 162 -40.76 -37.49 -2.35
CA PHE A 162 -41.79 -38.21 -1.59
C PHE A 162 -42.69 -39.01 -2.55
N SER A 163 -42.78 -40.33 -2.38
CA SER A 163 -43.74 -41.16 -3.11
C SER A 163 -45.16 -40.96 -2.57
N LEU A 164 -46.08 -40.55 -3.43
CA LEU A 164 -47.51 -40.42 -3.12
C LEU A 164 -48.15 -41.81 -3.06
N ASN A 165 -48.71 -42.19 -1.90
CA ASN A 165 -49.82 -43.13 -1.86
C ASN A 165 -51.11 -42.32 -1.99
N ASP A 166 -51.71 -42.36 -3.18
CA ASP A 166 -53.01 -41.77 -3.45
C ASP A 166 -54.11 -42.52 -2.70
N SER A 167 -54.71 -41.84 -1.72
CA SER A 167 -56.15 -41.95 -1.49
C SER A 167 -56.62 -40.80 -0.60
N GLY A 168 -57.06 -39.70 -1.23
CA GLY A 168 -58.00 -38.77 -0.61
C GLY A 168 -57.46 -37.38 -0.26
N GLY A 169 -57.44 -36.50 -1.28
CA GLY A 169 -57.76 -35.07 -1.21
C GLY A 169 -57.41 -34.26 0.04
N GLU A 170 -56.16 -33.79 0.13
CA GLU A 170 -55.83 -32.49 0.72
C GLU A 170 -54.78 -31.78 -0.16
N SER A 171 -54.93 -30.46 -0.33
CA SER A 171 -53.99 -29.62 -1.07
C SER A 171 -52.72 -29.43 -0.25
N MET A 172 -51.62 -30.03 -0.71
CA MET A 172 -50.30 -29.92 -0.07
C MET A 172 -49.56 -28.69 -0.63
N SER A 173 -49.27 -27.72 0.24
CA SER A 173 -48.32 -26.65 -0.03
C SER A 173 -46.90 -27.24 0.04
N THR A 174 -46.19 -27.25 -1.09
CA THR A 174 -44.80 -27.71 -1.18
C THR A 174 -43.85 -26.63 -0.67
N THR A 175 -43.32 -26.79 0.54
CA THR A 175 -42.13 -26.05 0.98
C THR A 175 -40.91 -26.85 0.54
N LEU A 176 -40.17 -26.35 -0.45
CA LEU A 176 -38.80 -26.80 -0.70
C LEU A 176 -38.01 -26.51 0.59
N THR A 177 -37.61 -27.54 1.33
CA THR A 177 -36.74 -27.35 2.48
C THR A 177 -35.37 -26.92 1.96
N ASP A 178 -34.94 -25.71 2.32
CA ASP A 178 -33.58 -25.24 2.06
C ASP A 178 -32.57 -26.30 2.52
N PRO A 179 -31.45 -26.48 1.80
CA PRO A 179 -30.39 -27.39 2.22
C PRO A 179 -29.94 -27.03 3.64
N ILE A 180 -29.73 -28.05 4.49
CA ILE A 180 -29.30 -27.84 5.87
C ILE A 180 -27.88 -27.28 5.85
N LYS A 181 -27.76 -25.97 6.08
CA LYS A 181 -26.49 -25.27 6.28
C LYS A 181 -25.98 -25.51 7.71
N ARG A 182 -24.70 -25.85 7.83
CA ARG A 182 -24.01 -26.00 9.11
C ARG A 182 -22.85 -25.01 9.20
N GLU A 183 -22.97 -24.03 10.07
CA GLU A 183 -21.90 -23.10 10.40
C GLU A 183 -20.70 -23.84 11.02
N PRO A 184 -19.47 -23.30 10.88
CA PRO A 184 -18.32 -23.83 11.60
C PRO A 184 -18.56 -23.75 13.11
N HIS A 185 -18.18 -24.80 13.83
CA HIS A 185 -18.30 -24.81 15.29
C HIS A 185 -17.22 -23.95 15.94
N ARG A 186 -16.16 -23.62 15.20
CA ARG A 186 -15.06 -22.80 15.66
C ARG A 186 -14.41 -22.05 14.51
N ILE A 187 -14.13 -20.76 14.73
CA ILE A 187 -13.24 -19.93 13.91
C ILE A 187 -12.22 -19.30 14.85
N TYR A 188 -10.92 -19.40 14.55
CA TYR A 188 -9.87 -18.85 15.41
C TYR A 188 -8.58 -18.56 14.63
N GLU A 189 -7.76 -17.69 15.21
CA GLU A 189 -6.45 -17.31 14.68
C GLU A 189 -5.35 -18.19 15.30
N ALA A 190 -4.40 -18.60 14.47
CA ALA A 190 -3.21 -19.32 14.89
C ALA A 190 -2.02 -18.91 14.01
N SER A 191 -1.05 -18.19 14.59
CA SER A 191 0.06 -17.59 13.84
C SER A 191 -0.47 -16.60 12.78
N ASP A 192 -0.07 -16.78 11.54
CA ASP A 192 -0.38 -16.03 10.33
C ASP A 192 -1.64 -16.55 9.60
N LEU A 193 -2.37 -17.48 10.22
CA LEU A 193 -3.55 -18.12 9.64
C LEU A 193 -4.81 -17.94 10.49
N LYS A 194 -5.95 -17.95 9.80
CA LYS A 194 -7.29 -18.10 10.37
C LYS A 194 -7.87 -19.43 9.95
N LEU A 195 -8.44 -20.16 10.91
CA LEU A 195 -8.92 -21.53 10.73
C LEU A 195 -10.43 -21.58 10.94
N MET A 196 -11.12 -22.38 10.13
CA MET A 196 -12.54 -22.71 10.26
C MET A 196 -12.69 -24.22 10.46
N GLU A 197 -13.43 -24.63 11.50
CA GLU A 197 -13.60 -26.05 11.85
C GLU A 197 -15.06 -26.50 11.81
N TRP A 198 -15.34 -27.65 11.19
CA TRP A 198 -16.65 -28.31 11.15
C TRP A 198 -16.55 -29.74 11.66
N ASP A 199 -17.46 -30.14 12.56
CA ASP A 199 -17.61 -31.54 12.96
C ASP A 199 -18.56 -32.26 12.00
N VAL A 200 -18.10 -33.38 11.44
CA VAL A 200 -18.79 -34.10 10.37
C VAL A 200 -18.93 -35.60 10.64
N ASP A 201 -19.93 -36.22 10.00
CA ASP A 201 -20.18 -37.66 9.98
C ASP A 201 -20.52 -38.05 8.54
N TRP A 202 -19.53 -37.92 7.66
CA TRP A 202 -19.63 -38.12 6.23
C TRP A 202 -19.76 -39.59 5.84
N LYS A 203 -20.63 -39.87 4.87
CA LYS A 203 -20.88 -41.23 4.37
C LYS A 203 -20.23 -41.48 3.03
N LYS A 204 -19.73 -42.70 2.86
CA LYS A 204 -19.21 -43.17 1.59
C LYS A 204 -20.26 -43.02 0.48
N GLY A 205 -19.83 -42.45 -0.63
CA GLY A 205 -20.65 -42.23 -1.84
C GLY A 205 -21.38 -40.89 -1.87
N GLU A 206 -21.28 -40.08 -0.81
CA GLU A 206 -21.90 -38.76 -0.73
C GLU A 206 -20.91 -37.63 -1.07
N THR A 207 -21.48 -36.46 -1.39
CA THR A 207 -20.74 -35.23 -1.67
C THR A 207 -21.18 -34.13 -0.72
N TYR A 208 -20.20 -33.42 -0.15
CA TYR A 208 -20.42 -32.29 0.75
C TYR A 208 -19.81 -31.03 0.17
N VAL A 209 -20.42 -29.88 0.44
CA VAL A 209 -19.95 -28.59 -0.08
C VAL A 209 -19.70 -27.64 1.09
N ILE A 210 -18.48 -27.11 1.18
CA ILE A 210 -18.11 -26.04 2.10
C ILE A 210 -18.13 -24.74 1.30
N HIS A 211 -18.70 -23.70 1.87
CA HIS A 211 -18.75 -22.35 1.31
C HIS A 211 -18.26 -21.35 2.35
N TYR A 212 -17.57 -20.32 1.90
CA TYR A 212 -17.30 -19.11 2.68
C TYR A 212 -16.96 -17.98 1.72
N THR A 213 -17.12 -16.76 2.18
CA THR A 213 -16.72 -15.54 1.46
C THR A 213 -15.58 -14.88 2.22
N TYR A 214 -14.62 -14.30 1.49
CA TYR A 214 -13.52 -13.56 2.09
C TYR A 214 -13.37 -12.17 1.46
N ASP A 215 -12.99 -11.20 2.29
CA ASP A 215 -12.42 -9.91 1.89
C ASP A 215 -10.93 -9.93 2.23
N ALA A 216 -10.08 -9.78 1.21
CA ALA A 216 -8.64 -9.78 1.36
C ALA A 216 -8.12 -8.36 1.60
N LYS A 217 -6.92 -8.22 2.20
CA LYS A 217 -6.30 -6.90 2.32
C LYS A 217 -6.01 -6.29 0.93
N ASN A 218 -6.26 -4.99 0.82
CA ASN A 218 -6.06 -4.21 -0.42
C ASN A 218 -4.59 -3.86 -0.59
N PHE A 219 -3.79 -4.85 -0.94
CA PHE A 219 -2.41 -4.60 -1.30
C PHE A 219 -2.11 -5.34 -2.60
N SER A 220 -1.51 -4.62 -3.55
CA SER A 220 -1.00 -5.17 -4.80
C SER A 220 0.47 -4.81 -4.95
N PRO A 221 1.27 -5.70 -5.55
CA PRO A 221 0.95 -7.10 -5.84
C PRO A 221 0.99 -7.96 -4.57
N ALA A 222 0.01 -8.84 -4.37
CA ALA A 222 0.06 -9.85 -3.30
C ALA A 222 -0.17 -11.27 -3.79
N PHE A 223 0.34 -12.24 -3.05
CA PHE A 223 0.01 -13.65 -3.22
C PHE A 223 -0.46 -14.25 -1.90
N TYR A 224 -1.63 -14.88 -1.94
CA TYR A 224 -2.22 -15.58 -0.80
C TYR A 224 -2.46 -17.05 -1.13
N SER A 225 -2.31 -17.90 -0.13
CA SER A 225 -2.65 -19.33 -0.24
C SER A 225 -3.88 -19.66 0.59
N LEU A 226 -4.80 -20.43 0.02
CA LEU A 226 -5.92 -21.05 0.72
C LEU A 226 -5.69 -22.55 0.89
N GLY A 227 -6.22 -23.10 1.98
CA GLY A 227 -6.06 -24.50 2.33
C GLY A 227 -4.61 -24.85 2.75
N PRO A 228 -4.23 -26.14 2.68
CA PRO A 228 -5.04 -27.25 2.20
C PRO A 228 -6.17 -27.58 3.19
N LEU A 229 -7.31 -28.04 2.67
CA LEU A 229 -8.37 -28.60 3.51
C LEU A 229 -7.83 -29.83 4.26
N THR A 230 -7.98 -29.86 5.57
CA THR A 230 -7.45 -30.93 6.43
C THR A 230 -8.58 -31.66 7.14
N LEU A 231 -8.56 -32.99 7.12
CA LEU A 231 -9.48 -33.83 7.88
C LEU A 231 -8.72 -34.42 9.06
N SER A 232 -9.25 -34.27 10.27
CA SER A 232 -8.65 -34.78 11.52
C SER A 232 -9.61 -35.74 12.24
N LYS A 233 -9.03 -36.62 13.06
CA LYS A 233 -9.75 -37.50 13.98
C LYS A 233 -9.22 -37.24 15.40
N LYS A 234 -9.99 -37.66 16.42
CA LYS A 234 -9.68 -37.43 17.85
C LYS A 234 -8.22 -37.71 18.25
N ASP A 235 -7.59 -38.73 17.64
CA ASP A 235 -6.21 -39.14 17.92
C ASP A 235 -5.25 -38.98 16.72
N ILE A 236 -5.72 -38.42 15.60
CA ILE A 236 -4.95 -38.24 14.36
C ILE A 236 -5.15 -36.80 13.86
N GLN A 237 -4.16 -35.94 14.12
CA GLN A 237 -4.18 -34.52 13.73
C GLN A 237 -4.41 -34.31 12.22
N THR A 238 -3.79 -35.15 11.39
CA THR A 238 -3.97 -35.13 9.93
C THR A 238 -4.31 -36.53 9.45
N TYR A 239 -5.60 -36.84 9.35
CA TYR A 239 -6.09 -38.09 8.77
C TYR A 239 -6.02 -38.05 7.24
N TYR A 240 -6.41 -36.92 6.66
CA TYR A 240 -6.28 -36.62 5.23
C TYR A 240 -6.01 -35.14 5.03
N GLN A 241 -5.34 -34.78 3.95
CA GLN A 241 -5.05 -33.40 3.58
C GLN A 241 -5.20 -33.25 2.06
N GLU A 242 -5.86 -32.19 1.63
CA GLU A 242 -5.91 -31.76 0.23
C GLU A 242 -4.48 -31.68 -0.32
N ALA A 243 -4.24 -32.36 -1.45
CA ALA A 243 -2.89 -32.49 -1.99
C ALA A 243 -2.28 -31.17 -2.50
N ARG A 244 -3.12 -30.17 -2.76
CA ARG A 244 -2.72 -28.87 -3.31
C ARG A 244 -3.23 -27.73 -2.46
N GLN A 245 -2.49 -26.64 -2.47
CA GLN A 245 -2.94 -25.34 -2.01
C GLN A 245 -3.42 -24.53 -3.20
N TRP A 246 -4.34 -23.62 -2.94
CA TRP A 246 -4.83 -22.69 -3.95
C TRP A 246 -4.16 -21.34 -3.79
N SER A 247 -3.52 -20.85 -4.84
CA SER A 247 -2.89 -19.53 -4.84
C SER A 247 -3.82 -18.49 -5.44
N ILE A 248 -3.91 -17.33 -4.81
CA ILE A 248 -4.67 -16.16 -5.26
C ILE A 248 -3.69 -15.00 -5.40
N ALA A 249 -3.72 -14.32 -6.54
CA ALA A 249 -3.03 -13.06 -6.72
C ALA A 249 -3.94 -11.87 -6.37
N VAL A 250 -3.38 -10.80 -5.84
CA VAL A 250 -4.10 -9.54 -5.59
C VAL A 250 -3.55 -8.46 -6.49
N ASP A 251 -4.48 -7.82 -7.17
CA ASP A 251 -4.30 -6.81 -8.23
C ASP A 251 -4.91 -5.46 -7.78
N ALA A 252 -5.01 -5.22 -6.47
CA ALA A 252 -5.50 -3.96 -5.94
C ALA A 252 -4.52 -2.79 -6.22
N ILE A 253 -4.73 -2.07 -7.32
CA ILE A 253 -4.05 -0.81 -7.66
C ILE A 253 -3.89 0.05 -6.40
N GLY A 254 -2.67 0.56 -6.15
CA GLY A 254 -2.36 1.32 -4.93
C GLY A 254 -3.38 2.43 -4.63
N ASP A 255 -3.73 2.59 -3.35
CA ASP A 255 -4.70 3.56 -2.87
C ASP A 255 -4.18 5.00 -3.10
N ILE A 256 -4.43 5.58 -4.28
CA ILE A 256 -4.01 6.95 -4.64
C ILE A 256 -5.24 7.84 -4.85
N GLY A 257 -5.30 8.92 -4.09
CA GLY A 257 -6.19 10.06 -4.32
C GLY A 257 -5.40 11.23 -4.90
N HIS A 258 -5.89 11.86 -5.96
CA HIS A 258 -5.28 13.03 -6.58
C HIS A 258 -6.35 14.02 -7.00
N TRP A 259 -6.29 15.22 -6.40
CA TRP A 259 -7.18 16.33 -6.70
C TRP A 259 -6.39 17.57 -7.08
N ARG A 260 -7.05 18.46 -7.82
CA ARG A 260 -6.44 19.64 -8.42
C ARG A 260 -7.34 20.86 -8.24
N ASP A 261 -6.72 22.00 -8.00
CA ASP A 261 -7.38 23.30 -8.15
C ASP A 261 -7.54 23.60 -9.64
N SER A 262 -8.74 23.45 -10.17
CA SER A 262 -9.03 23.71 -11.59
C SER A 262 -9.47 25.14 -11.87
N ILE A 263 -9.81 25.89 -10.81
CA ILE A 263 -10.37 27.24 -10.91
C ILE A 263 -9.27 28.30 -10.81
N GLY A 264 -8.30 28.11 -9.91
CA GLY A 264 -7.29 29.11 -9.60
C GLY A 264 -7.84 30.35 -8.87
N GLY A 265 -7.02 31.38 -8.75
CA GLY A 265 -7.37 32.68 -8.16
C GLY A 265 -7.59 32.66 -6.65
N GLN A 266 -7.32 31.55 -5.95
CA GLN A 266 -7.55 31.47 -4.53
C GLN A 266 -6.43 32.22 -3.78
N ILE A 267 -6.80 33.26 -3.02
CA ILE A 267 -5.87 34.08 -2.22
C ILE A 267 -5.97 33.68 -0.74
N PRO A 268 -4.88 33.22 -0.09
CA PRO A 268 -4.92 32.89 1.34
C PRO A 268 -5.08 34.14 2.21
N GLY A 269 -5.62 33.95 3.42
CA GLY A 269 -5.60 34.97 4.48
C GLY A 269 -4.31 34.94 5.30
N THR A 270 -4.25 35.77 6.33
CA THR A 270 -3.10 35.82 7.28
C THR A 270 -3.13 34.70 8.32
N THR A 271 -4.22 33.92 8.36
CA THR A 271 -4.37 32.74 9.21
C THR A 271 -4.47 31.50 8.33
N PHE A 272 -4.04 30.35 8.84
CA PHE A 272 -4.22 29.08 8.13
C PHE A 272 -5.69 28.84 7.80
N ALA A 273 -5.98 28.68 6.52
CA ALA A 273 -7.29 28.36 5.99
C ALA A 273 -7.15 27.26 4.93
N ALA A 274 -8.23 26.51 4.72
CA ALA A 274 -8.23 25.38 3.80
C ALA A 274 -7.98 25.84 2.35
N PHE A 275 -7.22 25.04 1.60
CA PHE A 275 -7.03 25.21 0.16
C PHE A 275 -8.01 24.32 -0.60
N GLU A 276 -8.68 24.86 -1.61
CA GLU A 276 -9.68 24.13 -2.38
C GLU A 276 -9.04 23.43 -3.60
N PHE A 277 -9.43 22.19 -3.85
CA PHE A 277 -9.01 21.33 -4.97
C PHE A 277 -10.26 20.66 -5.54
N ASP A 278 -11.00 21.38 -6.38
CA ASP A 278 -12.33 21.03 -6.84
C ASP A 278 -12.37 19.88 -7.86
N GLN A 279 -11.30 19.66 -8.62
CA GLN A 279 -11.26 18.63 -9.65
C GLN A 279 -10.62 17.33 -9.11
N GLN A 280 -11.31 16.21 -9.24
CA GLN A 280 -10.72 14.88 -9.02
C GLN A 280 -10.00 14.43 -10.29
N ILE A 281 -8.70 14.19 -10.20
CA ILE A 281 -7.87 13.67 -11.30
C ILE A 281 -7.85 12.15 -11.26
N ARG A 282 -7.68 11.57 -10.07
CA ARG A 282 -7.62 10.13 -9.83
C ARG A 282 -8.11 9.85 -8.41
N ASN A 283 -8.77 8.72 -8.21
CA ASN A 283 -9.14 8.24 -6.88
C ASN A 283 -9.32 6.73 -6.96
N ASP A 284 -8.20 6.03 -6.85
CA ASP A 284 -8.14 4.58 -6.88
C ASP A 284 -8.14 3.99 -5.47
N GLY A 285 -7.95 4.87 -4.47
CA GLY A 285 -8.03 4.52 -3.06
C GLY A 285 -9.40 4.78 -2.44
N ILE A 286 -9.43 4.69 -1.12
CA ILE A 286 -10.66 4.72 -0.32
C ILE A 286 -10.78 6.10 0.33
N TYR A 287 -10.88 7.10 -0.54
CA TYR A 287 -10.97 8.50 -0.14
C TYR A 287 -12.31 9.07 -0.57
N SER A 288 -12.99 9.73 0.36
CA SER A 288 -14.14 10.56 0.05
C SER A 288 -13.80 12.03 0.24
N ARG A 289 -14.55 12.90 -0.44
CA ARG A 289 -14.32 14.35 -0.42
C ARG A 289 -15.59 15.09 0.02
N PRO A 290 -15.80 15.30 1.33
CA PRO A 290 -17.00 15.94 1.85
C PRO A 290 -17.25 17.35 1.30
N ASN A 291 -16.18 18.06 0.95
CA ASN A 291 -16.19 19.38 0.31
C ASN A 291 -14.86 19.59 -0.43
N ASN A 292 -14.75 20.66 -1.22
CA ASN A 292 -13.61 20.87 -2.11
C ASN A 292 -12.26 21.10 -1.40
N SER A 293 -12.18 21.22 -0.08
CA SER A 293 -10.92 21.38 0.66
C SER A 293 -10.64 20.31 1.71
N THR A 294 -11.52 19.32 1.84
CA THR A 294 -11.41 18.27 2.87
C THR A 294 -11.32 16.90 2.22
N ILE A 295 -10.28 16.16 2.56
CA ILE A 295 -10.11 14.76 2.16
C ILE A 295 -10.43 13.90 3.39
N GLN A 296 -11.36 12.97 3.23
CA GLN A 296 -11.68 11.99 4.24
C GLN A 296 -10.99 10.68 3.91
N LEU A 297 -10.23 10.18 4.89
CA LEU A 297 -9.58 8.89 4.90
C LEU A 297 -10.61 7.89 5.41
N ASP A 298 -11.31 7.20 4.50
CA ASP A 298 -12.50 6.41 4.88
C ASP A 298 -12.13 5.18 5.73
N GLU A 299 -10.91 4.65 5.56
CA GLU A 299 -10.38 3.54 6.35
C GLU A 299 -9.32 3.96 7.37
N ALA A 300 -9.17 3.13 8.41
CA ALA A 300 -8.03 3.25 9.30
C ALA A 300 -6.72 2.88 8.61
N GLY A 301 -5.63 3.56 8.95
CA GLY A 301 -4.32 3.30 8.35
C GLY A 301 -3.36 4.48 8.45
N SER A 302 -2.23 4.38 7.77
CA SER A 302 -1.26 5.47 7.66
C SER A 302 -1.29 6.07 6.25
N TYR A 303 -1.13 7.38 6.15
CA TYR A 303 -1.32 8.10 4.89
C TYR A 303 -0.27 9.19 4.71
N LEU A 304 0.29 9.25 3.50
CA LEU A 304 1.16 10.33 3.03
C LEU A 304 0.33 11.30 2.20
N ILE A 305 0.43 12.59 2.53
CA ILE A 305 -0.23 13.69 1.85
C ILE A 305 0.84 14.62 1.30
N ILE A 306 0.83 14.86 0.00
CA ILE A 306 1.72 15.82 -0.66
C ILE A 306 0.87 16.82 -1.42
N SER A 307 1.07 18.09 -1.16
CA SER A 307 0.50 19.17 -1.95
C SER A 307 1.58 20.04 -2.53
N THR A 308 1.40 20.40 -3.79
CA THR A 308 2.20 21.42 -4.47
C THR A 308 1.27 22.55 -4.88
N ILE A 309 1.61 23.78 -4.49
CA ILE A 309 0.80 24.97 -4.71
C ILE A 309 1.65 26.01 -5.42
N ARG A 310 1.14 26.51 -6.54
CA ARG A 310 1.70 27.68 -7.23
C ARG A 310 0.93 28.92 -6.83
N GLY A 311 1.59 29.86 -6.17
CA GLY A 311 1.07 31.20 -5.92
C GLY A 311 1.63 32.20 -6.93
N VAL A 312 0.80 33.17 -7.32
CA VAL A 312 1.22 34.33 -8.10
C VAL A 312 0.84 35.61 -7.38
N ASP A 313 1.78 36.53 -7.23
CA ASP A 313 1.54 37.88 -6.77
C ASP A 313 2.05 38.93 -7.75
N ASN A 314 1.15 39.50 -8.55
CA ASN A 314 1.46 40.59 -9.47
C ASN A 314 1.62 41.96 -8.78
N SER A 315 1.56 42.02 -7.45
CA SER A 315 1.79 43.25 -6.70
C SER A 315 3.28 43.60 -6.62
N ASN A 316 3.60 44.83 -6.22
CA ASN A 316 4.99 45.21 -5.88
C ASN A 316 5.32 44.95 -4.40
N GLY A 317 4.43 44.25 -3.70
CA GLY A 317 4.63 43.74 -2.36
C GLY A 317 5.54 42.50 -2.39
N ARG A 318 5.98 42.11 -1.19
CA ARG A 318 6.72 40.87 -0.99
C ARG A 318 5.71 39.89 -0.44
N TYR A 319 5.51 38.78 -1.13
CA TYR A 319 4.55 37.77 -0.74
C TYR A 319 5.29 36.56 -0.17
N ASN A 320 5.01 36.24 1.09
CA ASN A 320 5.54 35.06 1.77
C ASN A 320 4.39 34.15 2.21
N ALA A 321 4.27 33.00 1.54
CA ALA A 321 3.23 32.01 1.78
C ALA A 321 3.75 30.83 2.57
N GLN A 322 2.88 30.21 3.36
CA GLN A 322 3.20 28.99 4.07
C GLN A 322 2.03 28.00 3.97
N ALA A 323 2.34 26.72 3.78
CA ALA A 323 1.33 25.66 3.78
C ALA A 323 1.65 24.57 4.82
N ARG A 324 0.60 23.88 5.24
CA ARG A 324 0.66 22.74 6.17
C ARG A 324 -0.47 21.75 5.87
N VAL A 325 -0.35 20.55 6.42
CA VAL A 325 -1.46 19.60 6.54
C VAL A 325 -2.06 19.71 7.94
N ALA A 326 -3.38 19.64 8.05
CA ALA A 326 -4.09 19.69 9.31
C ALA A 326 -5.07 18.52 9.43
N LEU A 327 -5.08 17.87 10.59
CA LEU A 327 -6.11 16.91 10.96
C LEU A 327 -7.30 17.70 11.53
N THR A 328 -8.45 17.59 10.87
CA THR A 328 -9.66 18.40 11.17
C THR A 328 -10.75 17.63 11.89
N SER A 329 -10.75 16.29 11.75
CA SER A 329 -11.54 15.37 12.57
C SER A 329 -10.87 14.00 12.60
N GLY A 330 -11.34 13.12 13.50
CA GLY A 330 -10.75 11.80 13.71
C GLY A 330 -9.55 11.84 14.63
N SER A 331 -8.70 10.82 14.55
CA SER A 331 -7.51 10.67 15.39
C SER A 331 -6.36 10.08 14.58
N GLY A 332 -5.14 10.35 15.00
CA GLY A 332 -3.91 9.88 14.38
C GLY A 332 -2.76 10.78 14.83
N SER A 333 -1.51 10.35 14.62
CA SER A 333 -0.34 11.20 14.88
C SER A 333 0.11 11.86 13.59
N LEU A 334 0.20 13.18 13.57
CA LEU A 334 0.47 13.96 12.36
C LEU A 334 1.90 14.52 12.39
N PHE A 335 2.70 14.13 11.41
CA PHE A 335 3.77 14.98 10.90
C PHE A 335 3.16 15.98 9.93
N THR A 336 3.51 17.26 10.07
CA THR A 336 3.19 18.25 9.04
C THR A 336 4.38 19.16 8.78
N SER A 337 4.62 19.42 7.51
CA SER A 337 5.57 20.45 7.11
C SER A 337 4.96 21.84 7.18
N TYR A 338 5.85 22.83 7.21
CA TYR A 338 5.55 24.26 7.23
C TYR A 338 6.30 25.01 6.13
N TYR A 339 6.45 24.41 4.95
CA TYR A 339 7.30 24.95 3.89
C TYR A 339 6.77 26.29 3.36
N THR A 340 7.71 27.20 3.09
CA THR A 340 7.39 28.56 2.64
C THR A 340 7.73 28.80 1.17
N GLY A 341 6.95 29.66 0.51
CA GLY A 341 7.24 30.22 -0.80
C GLY A 341 7.42 31.73 -0.71
N TYR A 342 8.29 32.29 -1.55
CA TYR A 342 8.60 33.72 -1.54
C TYR A 342 8.53 34.30 -2.95
N SER A 343 7.77 35.39 -3.11
CA SER A 343 7.74 36.23 -4.31
C SER A 343 8.15 37.65 -3.92
N ARG A 344 9.01 38.27 -4.73
CA ARG A 344 9.70 39.50 -4.32
C ARG A 344 8.88 40.76 -4.65
N ASP A 345 8.32 40.77 -5.85
CA ASP A 345 7.62 41.88 -6.49
C ASP A 345 7.09 41.39 -7.86
N ALA A 346 6.51 42.31 -8.64
CA ALA A 346 5.86 41.99 -9.91
C ALA A 346 6.81 41.50 -11.02
N SER A 347 8.14 41.56 -10.86
CA SER A 347 9.09 40.93 -11.82
C SER A 347 9.48 39.51 -11.42
N GLU A 348 9.39 39.18 -10.13
CA GLU A 348 9.58 37.84 -9.57
C GLU A 348 8.32 37.43 -8.79
N ASP A 349 7.21 37.31 -9.53
CA ASP A 349 5.84 37.25 -9.02
C ASP A 349 5.33 35.83 -8.71
N THR A 350 6.11 34.80 -9.00
CA THR A 350 5.67 33.40 -8.88
C THR A 350 6.42 32.71 -7.74
N SER A 351 5.70 31.96 -6.91
CA SER A 351 6.28 31.09 -5.90
C SER A 351 5.63 29.70 -5.91
N TRP A 352 6.46 28.68 -5.73
CA TRP A 352 6.02 27.31 -5.50
C TRP A 352 6.28 26.98 -4.03
N PHE A 353 5.26 26.46 -3.37
CA PHE A 353 5.37 25.99 -1.99
C PHE A 353 4.57 24.71 -1.83
N ARG A 354 4.95 23.92 -0.82
CA ARG A 354 4.44 22.57 -0.64
C ARG A 354 3.91 22.38 0.78
N ALA A 355 3.01 21.43 0.93
CA ALA A 355 2.69 20.85 2.23
C ALA A 355 2.92 19.34 2.14
N VAL A 356 3.66 18.80 3.09
CA VAL A 356 3.84 17.37 3.27
C VAL A 356 3.24 17.02 4.62
N GLY A 357 2.37 16.01 4.64
CA GLY A 357 1.81 15.48 5.88
C GLY A 357 1.90 13.98 5.90
N VAL A 358 2.17 13.41 7.07
CA VAL A 358 2.02 11.98 7.31
C VAL A 358 1.11 11.80 8.50
N VAL A 359 -0.03 11.14 8.29
CA VAL A 359 -0.92 10.74 9.38
C VAL A 359 -0.63 9.27 9.69
N LEU A 360 -0.08 8.99 10.86
CA LEU A 360 0.14 7.65 11.37
C LEU A 360 -1.08 7.16 12.15
N ASN A 361 -1.49 5.92 11.90
CA ASN A 361 -2.58 5.24 12.60
C ASN A 361 -3.87 6.09 12.64
N ALA A 362 -4.24 6.66 11.51
CA ALA A 362 -5.53 7.34 11.35
C ALA A 362 -6.67 6.38 11.69
N THR A 363 -7.71 6.86 12.36
CA THR A 363 -8.97 6.12 12.47
C THR A 363 -9.81 6.28 11.22
N ALA A 364 -10.73 5.33 10.97
CA ALA A 364 -11.67 5.41 9.85
C ALA A 364 -12.46 6.74 9.88
N ASN A 365 -12.65 7.34 8.71
CA ASN A 365 -13.27 8.65 8.49
C ASN A 365 -12.49 9.85 9.09
N THR A 366 -11.18 9.69 9.31
CA THR A 366 -10.31 10.83 9.67
C THR A 366 -10.31 11.84 8.53
N GLN A 367 -10.41 13.14 8.84
CA GLN A 367 -10.43 14.19 7.81
C GLN A 367 -9.18 15.05 7.89
N VAL A 368 -8.56 15.26 6.72
CA VAL A 368 -7.39 16.12 6.55
C VAL A 368 -7.68 17.28 5.61
N GLN A 369 -7.02 18.40 5.87
CA GLN A 369 -7.01 19.56 5.00
C GLN A 369 -5.58 19.99 4.72
N VAL A 370 -5.32 20.37 3.46
CA VAL A 370 -4.19 21.23 3.17
C VAL A 370 -4.61 22.65 3.52
N GLN A 371 -3.88 23.27 4.43
CA GLN A 371 -4.13 24.64 4.86
C GLN A 371 -2.97 25.53 4.46
N ARG A 372 -3.25 26.79 4.19
CA ARG A 372 -2.24 27.78 3.86
C ARG A 372 -2.57 29.14 4.43
N ARG A 373 -1.52 29.95 4.60
CA ARG A 373 -1.57 31.35 5.01
C ARG A 373 -0.57 32.15 4.20
N ARG A 374 -0.69 33.47 4.29
CA ARG A 374 0.29 34.44 3.81
C ARG A 374 0.65 35.42 4.89
N ASP A 375 1.75 36.12 4.70
CA ASP A 375 2.12 37.28 5.49
C ASP A 375 1.14 38.46 5.31
N THR A 376 1.50 39.63 5.84
CA THR A 376 0.62 40.81 5.78
C THR A 376 0.38 41.35 4.37
N ASP A 377 1.26 41.04 3.41
CA ASP A 377 1.12 41.46 2.03
C ASP A 377 0.00 40.71 1.34
N ALA A 378 -0.93 41.43 0.71
CA ALA A 378 -2.09 40.83 0.09
C ALA A 378 -1.85 40.74 -1.42
N PRO A 379 -1.68 39.53 -1.97
CA PRO A 379 -1.37 39.42 -3.38
C PRO A 379 -2.59 39.81 -4.21
N THR A 380 -2.33 40.35 -5.39
CA THR A 380 -3.41 40.73 -6.33
C THR A 380 -3.94 39.55 -7.15
N SER A 381 -3.15 38.48 -7.20
CA SER A 381 -3.46 37.20 -7.81
C SER A 381 -3.33 36.08 -6.76
N GLY A 382 -3.81 34.88 -7.09
CA GLY A 382 -3.84 33.75 -6.15
C GLY A 382 -3.17 32.51 -6.72
N SER A 383 -3.76 31.34 -6.42
CA SER A 383 -3.36 30.09 -7.07
C SER A 383 -3.56 30.13 -8.59
N VAL A 384 -2.86 29.26 -9.32
CA VAL A 384 -3.02 29.14 -10.78
C VAL A 384 -3.85 27.90 -11.11
N ALA A 385 -4.87 28.09 -11.95
CA ALA A 385 -5.76 27.04 -12.42
C ALA A 385 -4.97 25.91 -13.07
N GLY A 386 -5.18 24.68 -12.60
CA GLY A 386 -4.57 23.47 -13.15
C GLY A 386 -3.12 23.21 -12.71
N GLU A 387 -2.53 24.08 -11.90
CA GLU A 387 -1.11 24.04 -11.51
C GLU A 387 -0.89 23.84 -10.01
N SER A 388 -1.94 23.54 -9.25
CA SER A 388 -1.85 23.19 -7.84
C SER A 388 -2.63 21.91 -7.57
N ASP A 389 -2.01 20.96 -6.89
CA ASP A 389 -2.59 19.65 -6.62
C ASP A 389 -2.33 19.15 -5.20
N VAL A 390 -3.16 18.18 -4.80
CA VAL A 390 -3.05 17.42 -3.56
C VAL A 390 -3.12 15.95 -3.93
N GLN A 391 -2.14 15.19 -3.46
CA GLN A 391 -2.05 13.76 -3.60
C GLN A 391 -2.07 13.11 -2.22
N VAL A 392 -2.80 12.01 -2.10
CA VAL A 392 -2.87 11.20 -0.90
C VAL A 392 -2.59 9.76 -1.29
N VAL A 393 -1.68 9.13 -0.57
CA VAL A 393 -1.28 7.75 -0.78
C VAL A 393 -1.37 7.02 0.55
N ARG A 394 -2.03 5.87 0.58
CA ARG A 394 -1.96 4.98 1.76
C ARG A 394 -0.58 4.38 1.82
N ILE A 395 0.04 4.45 3.00
CA ILE A 395 1.35 3.88 3.28
C ILE A 395 1.23 2.85 4.40
N ASN A 396 2.09 1.84 4.36
CA ASN A 396 2.12 0.76 5.35
C ASN A 396 3.54 0.58 5.89
N PRO A 397 4.07 1.54 6.66
CA PRO A 397 5.41 1.39 7.21
C PRO A 397 5.46 0.22 8.20
N ASP A 398 6.52 -0.59 8.14
CA ASP A 398 6.74 -1.71 9.07
C ASP A 398 7.05 -1.16 10.48
N ASN A 399 7.84 -0.08 10.54
CA ASN A 399 8.14 0.68 11.74
C ASN A 399 8.13 2.19 11.47
N TYR A 400 7.91 2.99 12.50
CA TYR A 400 7.85 4.44 12.38
C TYR A 400 8.30 5.15 13.65
N GLY A 401 8.90 6.32 13.46
CA GLY A 401 9.25 7.27 14.51
C GLY A 401 8.83 8.68 14.13
N LEU A 402 8.23 9.42 15.07
CA LEU A 402 7.87 10.83 14.94
C LEU A 402 8.44 11.59 16.13
N TYR A 403 9.19 12.66 15.85
CA TYR A 403 9.96 13.39 16.84
C TYR A 403 9.73 14.89 16.71
N ALA A 404 9.65 15.57 17.85
CA ALA A 404 9.56 17.02 17.91
C ALA A 404 10.98 17.61 17.89
N MET A 405 11.18 18.65 17.08
CA MET A 405 12.46 19.31 16.89
C MET A 405 12.43 20.75 17.38
N GLY A 406 13.53 21.19 17.95
CA GLY A 406 13.69 22.55 18.44
C GLY A 406 15.14 22.97 18.42
N ALA A 407 15.40 24.16 18.95
CA ALA A 407 16.72 24.64 19.24
C ALA A 407 16.60 25.79 20.24
N THR A 408 17.69 26.14 20.91
CA THR A 408 17.74 27.39 21.69
C THR A 408 17.73 28.59 20.72
N SER A 409 16.91 29.62 20.95
CA SER A 409 16.86 30.80 20.05
C SER A 409 18.26 31.40 19.84
N GLY A 410 18.62 31.63 18.58
CA GLY A 410 19.95 32.08 18.15
C GLY A 410 20.99 30.98 17.89
N SER A 411 20.71 29.70 18.20
CA SER A 411 21.65 28.59 17.95
C SER A 411 21.69 28.09 16.51
N VAL A 412 20.79 28.55 15.65
CA VAL A 412 20.70 28.16 14.22
C VAL A 412 21.16 29.27 13.27
N GLY A 413 22.00 30.19 13.76
CA GLY A 413 22.65 31.25 12.98
C GLY A 413 23.99 30.80 12.37
N GLY A 414 24.81 31.77 11.95
CA GLY A 414 26.19 31.52 11.54
C GLY A 414 26.37 30.90 10.15
N THR A 415 27.64 30.66 9.81
CA THR A 415 28.07 30.14 8.49
C THR A 415 28.20 28.63 8.44
N THR A 416 28.07 27.95 9.57
CA THR A 416 28.25 26.50 9.72
C THR A 416 26.96 25.84 10.18
N PRO A 417 26.66 24.62 9.73
CA PRO A 417 25.50 23.85 10.20
C PRO A 417 25.48 23.71 11.73
N ASN A 418 24.29 23.75 12.32
CA ASN A 418 24.06 23.48 13.74
C ASN A 418 22.99 22.40 13.85
N THR A 419 23.27 21.34 14.61
CA THR A 419 22.30 20.29 14.91
C THR A 419 21.08 20.86 15.62
N MET A 420 19.91 20.46 15.15
CA MET A 420 18.62 20.73 15.80
C MET A 420 18.38 19.74 16.92
N ASP A 421 17.87 20.22 18.05
CA ASP A 421 17.59 19.41 19.24
C ASP A 421 16.40 18.46 18.97
N VAL A 422 16.54 17.19 19.36
CA VAL A 422 15.41 16.26 19.44
C VAL A 422 14.73 16.47 20.78
N THR A 423 13.77 17.37 20.81
CA THR A 423 13.14 17.84 22.05
C THR A 423 12.19 16.84 22.70
N ALA A 424 11.55 15.98 21.89
CA ALA A 424 10.67 14.93 22.40
C ALA A 424 10.47 13.80 21.38
N VAL A 425 10.32 12.58 21.90
CA VAL A 425 9.78 11.45 21.15
C VAL A 425 8.26 11.55 21.18
N THR A 426 7.64 11.78 20.02
CA THR A 426 6.18 11.91 19.91
C THR A 426 5.54 10.53 19.77
N VAL A 427 6.07 9.70 18.87
CA VAL A 427 5.62 8.32 18.64
C VAL A 427 6.81 7.47 18.17
N GLU A 428 6.91 6.23 18.66
CA GLU A 428 7.81 5.20 18.14
C GLU A 428 7.12 3.85 18.15
N SER A 429 7.17 3.11 17.04
CA SER A 429 6.62 1.75 16.96
C SER A 429 7.56 0.71 17.61
N SER A 430 8.88 0.87 17.43
CA SER A 430 9.90 -0.07 17.89
C SER A 430 11.28 0.57 17.97
N THR A 431 11.82 0.70 19.18
CA THR A 431 13.20 1.20 19.41
C THR A 431 14.29 0.25 18.96
N SER A 432 13.92 -0.99 18.59
CA SER A 432 14.85 -1.94 17.95
C SER A 432 15.01 -1.71 16.46
N ALA A 433 14.10 -0.95 15.82
CA ALA A 433 14.17 -0.57 14.41
C ALA A 433 14.51 0.92 14.25
N ILE A 434 13.83 1.80 14.99
CA ILE A 434 14.02 3.26 14.92
C ILE A 434 14.05 3.81 16.34
N GLU A 435 15.15 4.47 16.71
CA GLU A 435 15.36 5.01 18.07
C GLU A 435 15.76 6.48 18.02
N GLY A 436 14.93 7.36 18.58
CA GLY A 436 15.24 8.76 18.81
C GLY A 436 15.88 8.99 20.18
N ASN A 437 17.00 9.70 20.19
CA ASN A 437 17.76 10.02 21.39
C ASN A 437 17.81 11.53 21.62
N THR A 438 17.11 12.00 22.66
CA THR A 438 17.04 13.43 23.03
C THR A 438 18.29 13.95 23.75
N SER A 439 19.27 13.09 24.03
CA SER A 439 20.54 13.49 24.67
C SER A 439 21.67 13.66 23.66
N THR A 440 21.57 12.98 22.52
CA THR A 440 22.54 13.08 21.41
C THR A 440 21.96 13.79 20.19
N ASP A 441 20.67 14.14 20.23
CA ASP A 441 19.93 14.77 19.13
C ASP A 441 20.00 13.97 17.84
N THR A 442 19.89 12.63 17.96
CA THR A 442 20.06 11.69 16.85
C THR A 442 18.86 10.74 16.78
N ILE A 443 18.43 10.42 15.57
CA ILE A 443 17.49 9.32 15.30
C ILE A 443 18.25 8.21 14.59
N THR A 444 18.30 7.02 15.18
CA THR A 444 19.03 5.88 14.63
C THR A 444 18.08 4.91 13.98
N VAL A 445 18.23 4.69 12.68
CA VAL A 445 17.58 3.58 11.96
C VAL A 445 18.50 2.36 11.95
N LYS A 446 17.92 1.17 12.15
CA LYS A 446 18.66 -0.07 12.45
C LYS A 446 18.30 -1.18 11.48
N GLY A 447 19.17 -2.19 11.44
CA GLY A 447 18.94 -3.41 10.65
C GLY A 447 19.52 -3.35 9.24
N ASP A 448 19.62 -4.52 8.62
CA ASP A 448 20.36 -4.71 7.38
C ASP A 448 19.46 -4.61 6.15
N ASN A 449 19.92 -3.88 5.13
CA ASN A 449 19.25 -3.71 3.83
C ASN A 449 17.80 -3.20 3.96
N LYS A 450 17.58 -2.28 4.89
CA LYS A 450 16.28 -1.66 5.15
C LYS A 450 16.15 -0.32 4.45
N ARG A 451 14.94 -0.03 3.97
CA ARG A 451 14.60 1.21 3.27
C ARG A 451 13.77 2.09 4.19
N TYR A 452 14.07 3.39 4.19
CA TYR A 452 13.35 4.36 5.01
C TYR A 452 12.93 5.57 4.20
N LEU A 453 11.70 6.03 4.39
CA LEU A 453 11.26 7.37 3.99
C LEU A 453 11.36 8.30 5.19
N THR A 454 12.13 9.37 5.05
CA THR A 454 12.28 10.41 6.07
C THR A 454 11.74 11.74 5.57
N ALA A 455 11.10 12.49 6.46
CA ALA A 455 10.67 13.85 6.18
C ALA A 455 10.87 14.71 7.41
N TRP A 456 11.34 15.94 7.21
CA TRP A 456 11.54 16.89 8.30
C TRP A 456 11.02 18.26 7.94
N SER A 457 10.75 19.05 8.97
CA SER A 457 10.33 20.43 8.83
C SER A 457 10.71 21.23 10.07
N VAL A 458 11.25 22.43 9.84
CA VAL A 458 11.52 23.44 10.87
C VAL A 458 10.96 24.76 10.37
N SER A 459 10.28 25.48 11.23
CA SER A 459 9.77 26.81 10.91
C SER A 459 10.00 27.79 12.05
N GLY A 460 10.13 29.04 11.66
CA GLY A 460 10.23 30.17 12.56
C GLY A 460 9.60 31.41 11.95
N ASP A 461 9.29 32.34 12.83
CA ASP A 461 8.97 33.73 12.55
C ASP A 461 10.07 34.62 13.14
N THR A 462 10.17 35.88 12.72
CA THR A 462 10.88 36.86 13.55
C THR A 462 10.62 38.32 13.21
N GLY A 463 10.78 39.15 14.25
CA GLY A 463 10.55 40.59 14.24
C GLY A 463 11.62 41.42 13.52
N GLY A 464 11.48 41.60 12.20
CA GLY A 464 11.89 42.87 11.58
C GLY A 464 13.19 42.89 10.79
N SER A 465 14.03 41.85 10.82
CA SER A 465 15.36 41.86 10.16
C SER A 465 15.43 40.98 8.92
N ARG A 466 16.30 41.34 7.97
CA ARG A 466 16.62 40.50 6.81
C ARG A 466 17.43 39.29 7.27
N THR A 467 16.99 38.09 6.92
CA THR A 467 17.70 36.85 7.24
C THR A 467 17.34 35.72 6.26
N GLN A 468 17.98 34.57 6.41
CA GLN A 468 17.67 33.34 5.69
C GLN A 468 18.05 32.14 6.57
N ARG A 469 17.47 30.97 6.31
CA ARG A 469 17.95 29.71 6.86
C ARG A 469 18.13 28.68 5.75
N ILE A 470 19.18 27.88 5.89
CA ILE A 470 19.46 26.69 5.10
C ILE A 470 19.44 25.52 6.07
N GLY A 471 18.83 24.41 5.68
CA GLY A 471 18.95 23.18 6.43
C GLY A 471 18.88 21.94 5.57
N HIS A 472 19.36 20.84 6.12
CA HIS A 472 19.50 19.54 5.48
C HIS A 472 19.50 18.42 6.53
N LEU A 473 19.38 17.19 6.03
CA LEU A 473 19.65 15.98 6.80
C LEU A 473 21.15 15.69 6.81
N GLU A 474 21.60 15.10 7.91
CA GLU A 474 22.96 14.59 8.10
C GLU A 474 22.87 13.11 8.46
N TYR A 475 23.69 12.29 7.80
CA TYR A 475 23.76 10.86 8.02
C TYR A 475 25.17 10.43 8.47
N ASN A 476 25.30 9.89 9.68
CA ASN A 476 26.56 9.37 10.25
C ASN A 476 27.76 10.35 10.17
N GLY A 477 27.53 11.61 10.49
CA GLY A 477 28.47 12.73 10.42
C GLY A 477 28.70 13.30 9.00
N THR A 478 27.84 12.96 8.03
CA THR A 478 27.98 13.41 6.63
C THR A 478 26.73 14.14 6.17
N ASP A 479 26.86 15.42 5.80
CA ASP A 479 25.77 16.23 5.26
C ASP A 479 25.20 15.62 3.97
N ALA A 480 23.88 15.40 3.92
CA ALA A 480 23.14 14.98 2.73
C ALA A 480 22.66 16.21 1.94
N LEU A 481 23.53 16.73 1.05
CA LEU A 481 23.34 18.04 0.43
C LEU A 481 22.15 18.10 -0.55
N ASP A 482 21.72 16.96 -1.07
CA ASP A 482 20.54 16.77 -1.90
C ASP A 482 19.23 16.99 -1.14
N THR A 483 19.27 16.92 0.19
CA THR A 483 18.11 17.20 1.07
C THR A 483 18.02 18.68 1.46
N ARG A 484 18.90 19.54 0.93
CA ARG A 484 18.94 20.97 1.30
C ARG A 484 17.67 21.71 0.90
N SER A 485 17.19 22.53 1.82
CA SER A 485 16.14 23.52 1.58
C SER A 485 16.55 24.86 2.20
N TYR A 486 15.92 25.93 1.74
CA TYR A 486 16.17 27.27 2.26
C TYR A 486 14.90 28.09 2.35
N CYS A 487 14.89 29.05 3.27
CA CYS A 487 13.86 30.08 3.38
C CYS A 487 14.54 31.44 3.51
N TYR A 488 13.85 32.48 3.05
CA TYR A 488 14.33 33.86 3.08
C TYR A 488 13.27 34.76 3.69
N GLN A 489 13.74 35.70 4.51
CA GLN A 489 12.92 36.72 5.13
C GLN A 489 13.54 38.09 4.89
N ARG A 490 12.69 39.08 4.58
CA ARG A 490 13.13 40.47 4.44
C ARG A 490 13.04 41.28 5.72
N ASN A 491 11.93 41.15 6.44
CA ASN A 491 11.57 41.94 7.62
C ASN A 491 10.35 41.29 8.31
N GLY A 492 9.76 41.96 9.30
CA GLY A 492 8.63 41.46 10.09
C GLY A 492 7.25 41.61 9.45
N THR A 493 7.17 42.03 8.19
CA THR A 493 5.94 41.98 7.38
C THR A 493 5.94 40.81 6.39
N ASN A 494 7.06 40.10 6.30
CA ASN A 494 7.31 38.96 5.42
C ASN A 494 7.95 37.81 6.22
N GLU A 495 7.35 37.50 7.35
CA GLU A 495 7.99 36.89 8.52
C GLU A 495 8.13 35.36 8.46
N TYR A 496 7.41 34.67 7.59
CA TYR A 496 7.42 33.20 7.60
C TYR A 496 8.68 32.63 6.96
N CYS A 497 9.32 31.69 7.65
CA CYS A 497 10.50 31.02 7.14
C CYS A 497 10.42 29.56 7.55
N GLY A 498 10.04 28.71 6.59
CA GLY A 498 9.82 27.30 6.83
C GLY A 498 10.56 26.45 5.82
N ILE A 499 11.37 25.53 6.35
CA ILE A 499 12.29 24.68 5.60
C ILE A 499 12.06 23.22 5.96
N GLY A 500 12.55 22.37 5.08
CA GLY A 500 12.60 20.94 5.26
C GLY A 500 12.56 20.23 3.92
N SER A 501 12.64 18.92 3.98
CA SER A 501 12.64 18.07 2.79
C SER A 501 12.16 16.67 3.13
N MET A 502 12.03 15.86 2.08
CA MET A 502 11.84 14.43 2.17
C MET A 502 13.04 13.76 1.52
N ASP A 503 13.43 12.61 2.04
CA ASP A 503 14.48 11.78 1.46
C ASP A 503 14.17 10.29 1.67
N LEU A 504 14.78 9.45 0.84
CA LEU A 504 14.77 8.00 0.99
C LEU A 504 16.16 7.54 1.39
N ILE A 505 16.32 6.66 2.36
CA ILE A 505 17.64 6.12 2.72
C ILE A 505 17.59 4.60 2.80
N GLU A 506 18.73 3.99 2.51
CA GLU A 506 18.91 2.55 2.63
C GLU A 506 20.03 2.25 3.63
N THR A 507 19.78 1.34 4.56
CA THR A 507 20.85 0.79 5.42
C THR A 507 21.54 -0.34 4.69
N SER A 508 22.84 -0.53 4.93
CA SER A 508 23.57 -1.68 4.42
C SER A 508 23.65 -2.77 5.47
N THR A 509 24.75 -2.85 6.23
CA THR A 509 24.91 -3.76 7.38
C THR A 509 25.18 -3.01 8.68
N ALA A 510 24.93 -1.71 8.69
CA ALA A 510 25.23 -0.82 9.79
C ALA A 510 24.06 0.15 10.01
N ASP A 511 23.83 0.47 11.27
CA ASP A 511 22.86 1.47 11.68
C ASP A 511 23.24 2.84 11.09
N VAL A 512 22.22 3.66 10.82
CA VAL A 512 22.39 5.02 10.31
C VAL A 512 21.78 6.00 11.30
N GLY A 513 22.62 6.86 11.86
CA GLY A 513 22.19 8.03 12.63
C GLY A 513 21.76 9.14 11.69
N ILE A 514 20.62 9.76 11.99
CA ILE A 514 20.01 10.86 11.26
C ILE A 514 19.94 12.07 12.18
N GLN A 515 20.45 13.21 11.71
CA GLN A 515 20.30 14.50 12.36
C GLN A 515 19.70 15.51 11.37
N VAL A 516 19.06 16.56 11.90
CA VAL A 516 18.69 17.75 11.11
C VAL A 516 19.64 18.86 11.49
N GLU A 517 20.20 19.53 10.49
CA GLU A 517 21.05 20.70 10.72
C GLU A 517 20.47 21.95 10.09
N VAL A 518 20.56 23.08 10.80
CA VAL A 518 20.08 24.39 10.34
C VAL A 518 21.10 25.47 10.66
N PHE A 519 21.27 26.40 9.73
CA PHE A 519 22.17 27.53 9.84
C PHE A 519 21.73 28.68 8.94
N ARG A 520 22.33 29.86 9.07
CA ARG A 520 22.04 30.97 8.13
C ARG A 520 22.60 30.68 6.74
N GLY A 521 23.74 30.00 6.64
CA GLY A 521 24.41 29.76 5.37
C GLY A 521 25.72 30.53 5.27
N PRO A 522 26.52 30.28 4.20
CA PRO A 522 27.80 30.97 3.99
C PRO A 522 27.65 32.49 3.80
N GLY A 523 26.44 32.96 3.50
CA GLY A 523 26.17 34.35 3.13
C GLY A 523 26.37 34.58 1.63
N VAL A 524 25.72 35.64 1.15
CA VAL A 524 25.75 36.01 -0.27
C VAL A 524 26.26 37.44 -0.41
N ALA A 525 26.91 37.74 -1.53
CA ALA A 525 27.28 39.12 -1.85
C ALA A 525 26.01 39.98 -2.07
N ALA A 526 26.20 41.31 -2.09
CA ALA A 526 25.15 42.23 -2.49
C ALA A 526 24.55 41.80 -3.85
N ASP A 527 23.23 41.86 -3.96
CA ASP A 527 22.44 41.55 -5.15
C ASP A 527 22.43 40.08 -5.64
N ASN A 528 23.03 39.14 -4.89
CA ASN A 528 23.01 37.72 -5.24
C ASN A 528 21.77 36.94 -4.74
N GLY A 529 20.81 37.61 -4.10
CA GLY A 529 19.62 36.98 -3.49
C GLY A 529 19.97 36.16 -2.24
N GLY A 530 19.51 36.59 -1.06
CA GLY A 530 19.84 35.97 0.23
C GLY A 530 20.20 36.97 1.33
N ALA A 531 20.70 36.49 2.47
CA ALA A 531 21.10 37.31 3.62
C ALA A 531 22.56 37.08 4.02
N ASP A 532 23.29 38.17 4.21
CA ASP A 532 24.68 38.23 4.66
C ASP A 532 24.83 38.41 6.19
N VAL A 533 23.71 38.65 6.88
CA VAL A 533 23.62 38.80 8.33
C VAL A 533 22.73 37.71 8.95
N ASP A 534 23.02 37.31 10.19
CA ASP A 534 22.25 36.26 10.90
C ASP A 534 20.79 36.66 11.17
N GLY A 535 20.54 37.96 11.37
CA GLY A 535 19.24 38.48 11.78
C GLY A 535 18.74 37.85 13.09
N SER A 536 17.48 38.11 13.42
CA SER A 536 16.76 37.33 14.43
C SER A 536 16.15 36.11 13.73
N PHE A 537 16.06 34.96 14.41
CA PHE A 537 15.25 33.83 13.97
C PHE A 537 14.73 33.08 15.20
N ASP A 538 13.42 33.15 15.43
CA ASP A 538 12.75 32.49 16.54
C ASP A 538 11.97 31.30 16.01
N LEU A 539 12.18 30.14 16.61
CA LEU A 539 11.46 28.94 16.22
C LEU A 539 10.02 29.01 16.71
N ASP A 540 9.07 28.65 15.84
CA ASP A 540 7.63 28.70 16.16
C ASP A 540 7.17 27.50 17.02
N GLY A 541 8.11 26.65 17.45
CA GLY A 541 7.83 25.43 18.23
C GLY A 541 7.20 24.29 17.43
N ASN A 542 7.12 24.40 16.11
CA ASN A 542 6.47 23.42 15.23
C ASN A 542 7.47 22.49 14.50
N GLY A 543 8.72 22.42 14.95
CA GLY A 543 9.73 21.57 14.33
C GLY A 543 9.40 20.09 14.51
N GLN A 544 9.55 19.30 13.44
CA GLN A 544 9.28 17.86 13.46
C GLN A 544 10.17 17.10 12.47
N ILE A 545 10.42 15.82 12.76
CA ILE A 545 10.94 14.83 11.81
C ILE A 545 10.19 13.52 11.99
N ILE A 546 9.88 12.88 10.87
CA ILE A 546 9.29 11.55 10.80
C ILE A 546 10.20 10.62 10.00
N VAL A 547 10.32 9.37 10.46
CA VAL A 547 11.06 8.30 9.80
C VAL A 547 10.16 7.09 9.70
N LEU A 548 10.10 6.49 8.51
CA LEU A 548 9.19 5.40 8.16
C LEU A 548 10.01 4.26 7.55
N GLU A 549 10.08 3.10 8.20
CA GLU A 549 10.63 1.89 7.58
C GLU A 549 9.64 1.38 6.53
N LEU A 550 10.09 1.33 5.28
CA LEU A 550 9.30 0.84 4.15
C LEU A 550 9.38 -0.70 4.12
N PRO A 551 8.28 -1.39 3.78
CA PRO A 551 8.30 -2.83 3.60
C PRO A 551 9.32 -3.30 2.57
N ASP A 552 9.86 -4.50 2.76
CA ASP A 552 10.94 -5.05 1.91
C ASP A 552 10.56 -5.17 0.42
N TYR A 553 9.27 -5.23 0.10
CA TYR A 553 8.76 -5.30 -1.28
C TYR A 553 8.70 -3.93 -1.98
N VAL A 554 8.87 -2.81 -1.26
CA VAL A 554 8.82 -1.47 -1.85
C VAL A 554 10.08 -1.22 -2.66
N GLU A 555 9.91 -0.90 -3.94
CA GLU A 555 10.99 -0.40 -4.79
C GLU A 555 11.17 1.10 -4.59
N VAL A 556 12.42 1.54 -4.49
CA VAL A 556 12.79 2.95 -4.33
C VAL A 556 13.45 3.44 -5.60
N PHE A 557 12.99 4.61 -6.06
CA PHE A 557 13.57 5.30 -7.19
C PHE A 557 14.00 6.69 -6.74
N LYS A 558 15.27 7.00 -6.91
CA LYS A 558 15.78 8.37 -6.75
C LYS A 558 16.13 8.95 -8.11
N SER A 559 15.75 10.22 -8.29
CA SER A 559 16.12 10.97 -9.48
C SER A 559 17.36 11.81 -9.20
N HIS A 560 18.35 11.65 -10.07
CA HIS A 560 19.61 12.41 -10.04
C HIS A 560 19.84 13.11 -11.38
N ASP A 561 20.61 14.19 -11.36
CA ASP A 561 21.23 14.70 -12.58
C ASP A 561 22.35 13.77 -13.08
N SER A 562 22.98 14.14 -14.21
CA SER A 562 24.05 13.36 -14.83
C SER A 562 25.33 13.21 -13.99
N ILE A 563 25.46 13.91 -12.86
CA ILE A 563 26.60 13.85 -11.95
C ILE A 563 26.24 13.26 -10.58
N GLY A 564 25.02 12.72 -10.42
CA GLY A 564 24.56 12.11 -9.17
C GLY A 564 24.04 13.10 -8.13
N LEU A 565 23.96 14.39 -8.47
CA LEU A 565 23.45 15.45 -7.59
C LEU A 565 22.15 16.04 -8.15
N GLN A 566 21.56 17.03 -7.51
CA GLN A 566 20.56 17.91 -8.15
C GLN A 566 21.21 19.29 -8.38
N ASN A 567 22.25 19.34 -9.21
CA ASN A 567 22.99 20.57 -9.50
C ASN A 567 22.29 21.35 -10.63
N ILE A 568 21.53 22.37 -10.24
CA ILE A 568 20.71 23.20 -11.15
C ILE A 568 21.50 24.33 -11.84
N THR A 569 22.82 24.23 -11.94
CA THR A 569 23.65 25.28 -12.59
C THR A 569 23.49 25.33 -14.11
N SER A 570 22.89 24.33 -14.72
CA SER A 570 22.45 24.32 -16.12
C SER A 570 21.26 23.37 -16.32
N ALA A 571 20.60 23.44 -17.47
CA ALA A 571 19.53 22.50 -17.80
C ALA A 571 20.09 21.07 -17.82
N ALA A 572 19.69 20.26 -16.84
CA ALA A 572 20.11 18.88 -16.71
C ALA A 572 18.95 17.93 -17.03
N THR A 573 19.26 16.84 -17.74
CA THR A 573 18.33 15.71 -17.87
C THR A 573 18.27 15.01 -16.52
N LEU A 574 17.09 14.99 -15.89
CA LEU A 574 16.83 14.17 -14.71
C LEU A 574 16.75 12.70 -15.15
N ASN A 575 17.65 11.88 -14.64
CA ASN A 575 17.59 10.44 -14.80
C ASN A 575 16.96 9.86 -13.54
N ALA A 576 15.92 9.03 -13.70
CA ALA A 576 15.44 8.18 -12.61
C ALA A 576 16.33 6.93 -12.57
N MET A 577 16.96 6.67 -11.43
CA MET A 577 17.67 5.42 -11.18
C MET A 577 16.91 4.61 -10.14
N ARG A 578 16.91 3.30 -10.35
CA ARG A 578 16.48 2.32 -9.34
C ARG A 578 17.62 2.21 -8.34
N ASP A 579 17.37 2.59 -7.09
CA ASP A 579 18.33 2.38 -6.00
C ASP A 579 18.20 0.95 -5.45
#